data_AF-A0AAU8FYQ9-F1
#
_entry.id   AF-A0AAU8FYQ9-F1
#
_cell.length_a   1.000
_cell.length_b   1.000
_cell.length_c   1.000
_cell.angle_alpha   90.00
_cell.angle_beta   90.00
_cell.angle_gamma   90.00
#
_symmetry.space_group_name_H-M   'P 1'
#
loop_
_entity.id
_entity.type
_entity.pdbx_description
1 polymer ?
#
loop_
_entity_poly.entity_id
_entity_poly.type
_entity_poly.pdbx_seq_one_letter_code
_entity_poly.pdbx_strand_id
1 'polypeptide(L)' 'MSTPTIAPVSFDYDGAAAASGYSRDVIQRAVRSGDLPAHYPEIDGRQISKPSILADDLLAWVKRGKTERTVR' A
#
# COMPACT_ATOMS: atom_id res chain seq x y z
N MET A 1 -11.72 -30.44 2.10
CA MET A 1 -11.64 -29.57 0.92
C MET A 1 -11.04 -28.25 1.38
N SER A 2 -9.94 -27.79 0.79
CA SER A 2 -9.31 -26.51 1.17
C SER A 2 -10.01 -25.37 0.44
N THR A 3 -10.50 -24.37 1.17
CA THR A 3 -11.08 -23.16 0.58
C THR A 3 -9.95 -22.32 -0.02
N PRO A 4 -10.00 -21.92 -1.31
CA PRO A 4 -9.02 -21.02 -1.87
C PRO A 4 -9.14 -19.64 -1.22
N THR A 5 -8.02 -19.11 -0.72
CA THR A 5 -7.94 -17.73 -0.21
C THR A 5 -7.69 -16.77 -1.35
N ILE A 6 -8.58 -15.80 -1.56
CA ILE A 6 -8.38 -14.72 -2.54
C ILE A 6 -7.52 -13.65 -1.88
N ALA A 7 -6.33 -13.41 -2.42
CA ALA A 7 -5.48 -12.30 -2.01
C ALA A 7 -5.89 -11.02 -2.77
N PRO A 8 -6.00 -9.86 -2.09
CA PRO A 8 -6.29 -8.59 -2.74
C PRO A 8 -5.11 -8.15 -3.62
N VAL A 9 -5.41 -7.68 -4.84
CA VAL A 9 -4.41 -7.17 -5.79
C VAL A 9 -3.96 -5.73 -5.50
N SER A 10 -4.81 -4.97 -4.80
CA SER A 10 -4.52 -3.59 -4.39
C SER A 10 -5.29 -3.23 -3.13
N PHE A 11 -4.86 -2.15 -2.49
CA PHE A 11 -5.40 -1.62 -1.26
C PHE A 11 -5.68 -0.13 -1.40
N ASP A 12 -6.66 0.36 -0.65
CA ASP A 12 -6.72 1.77 -0.31
C ASP A 12 -5.87 2.05 0.94
N TYR A 13 -5.90 3.28 1.47
CA TYR A 13 -5.07 3.63 2.64
C TYR A 13 -5.42 2.80 3.88
N ASP A 14 -6.69 2.49 4.09
CA ASP A 14 -7.14 1.74 5.27
C ASP A 14 -6.79 0.25 5.13
N GLY A 15 -6.97 -0.31 3.93
CA GLY A 15 -6.53 -1.67 3.60
C GLY A 15 -5.02 -1.84 3.69
N ALA A 16 -4.24 -0.86 3.21
CA ALA A 16 -2.78 -0.90 3.26
C ALA A 16 -2.29 -0.79 4.71
N ALA A 17 -2.93 0.04 5.55
CA ALA A 17 -2.65 0.12 6.97
C ALA A 17 -2.92 -1.22 7.66
N ALA A 18 -4.08 -1.83 7.42
CA ALA A 18 -4.44 -3.12 7.99
C ALA A 18 -3.49 -4.26 7.54
N ALA A 19 -3.10 -4.28 6.26
CA ALA A 19 -2.24 -5.31 5.70
C ALA A 19 -0.78 -5.20 6.15
N SER A 20 -0.28 -3.98 6.37
CA SER A 20 1.12 -3.73 6.73
C SER A 20 1.36 -3.58 8.24
N GLY A 21 0.31 -3.31 9.02
CA GLY A 21 0.41 -3.02 10.46
C GLY A 21 0.85 -1.58 10.79
N TYR A 22 1.05 -0.72 9.79
CA TYR A 22 1.31 0.71 10.00
C TYR A 22 0.02 1.50 10.14
N SER A 23 0.10 2.70 10.75
CA SER A 23 -1.06 3.60 10.78
C SER A 23 -1.35 4.16 9.39
N ARG A 24 -2.62 4.50 9.14
CA ARG A 24 -3.06 5.15 7.92
C ARG A 24 -2.25 6.42 7.60
N ASP A 25 -1.91 7.21 8.60
CA ASP A 25 -1.15 8.45 8.43
C ASP A 25 0.28 8.18 7.95
N VAL A 26 0.90 7.08 8.38
CA VAL A 26 2.21 6.65 7.88
C VAL A 26 2.12 6.28 6.40
N ILE A 27 1.09 5.51 6.01
CA ILE A 27 0.85 5.16 4.61
C ILE A 27 0.63 6.43 3.77
N GLN A 28 -0.21 7.35 4.23
CA GLN A 28 -0.45 8.61 3.52
C GLN A 28 0.80 9.47 3.39
N ARG A 29 1.62 9.54 4.44
CA ARG A 29 2.89 10.26 4.41
C ARG A 29 3.85 9.66 3.39
N ALA A 30 3.98 8.33 3.36
CA ALA A 30 4.82 7.62 2.39
C ALA A 30 4.36 7.83 0.94
N VAL A 31 3.04 7.86 0.70
CA VAL A 31 2.52 8.18 -0.63
C VAL A 31 2.79 9.64 -1.01
N ARG A 32 2.57 10.58 -0.08
CA ARG A 32 2.82 12.00 -0.33
C ARG A 32 4.29 12.35 -0.53
N SER A 33 5.21 11.62 0.10
CA SER A 33 6.66 11.79 -0.12
C SER A 33 7.15 11.11 -1.40
N GLY A 34 6.33 10.27 -2.03
CA GLY A 34 6.72 9.47 -3.20
C GLY A 34 7.46 8.18 -2.84
N ASP A 35 7.60 7.84 -1.56
CA ASP A 35 8.26 6.61 -1.11
C ASP A 35 7.42 5.36 -1.37
N LEU A 36 6.10 5.50 -1.40
CA LEU A 36 5.14 4.45 -1.72
C LEU A 36 4.32 4.85 -2.96
N PRO A 37 4.41 4.11 -4.08
CA PRO A 37 3.61 4.39 -5.27
C PRO A 37 2.10 4.29 -5.00
N ALA A 38 1.35 5.25 -5.52
CA ALA A 38 -0.10 5.22 -5.57
C ALA A 38 -0.57 5.41 -7.01
N HIS A 39 -1.41 4.49 -7.46
CA HIS A 39 -1.96 4.45 -8.81
C HIS A 39 -3.35 5.05 -8.81
N TYR A 40 -3.69 5.80 -9.84
CA TYR A 40 -5.01 6.40 -10.00
C TYR A 40 -5.62 5.81 -11.27
N PRO A 41 -6.46 4.78 -11.16
CA PRO A 41 -7.04 4.14 -12.32
C PRO A 41 -7.97 5.09 -13.08
N GLU A 42 -8.03 4.92 -14.38
CA GLU A 42 -8.94 5.63 -15.26
C GLU A 42 -10.09 4.69 -15.66
N ILE A 43 -11.33 5.18 -15.58
CA ILE A 43 -12.54 4.50 -16.08
C ILE A 43 -13.22 5.44 -17.07
N ASP A 44 -13.49 4.97 -18.28
CA ASP A 44 -14.07 5.77 -19.36
C ASP A 44 -13.32 7.09 -19.61
N GLY A 45 -11.98 7.04 -19.55
CA GLY A 45 -11.10 8.20 -19.72
C GLY A 45 -11.17 9.22 -18.58
N ARG A 46 -11.81 8.87 -17.45
CA ARG A 46 -11.86 9.70 -16.23
C ARG A 46 -11.02 9.09 -15.14
N GLN A 47 -10.06 9.86 -14.64
CA GLN A 47 -9.26 9.47 -13.49
C GLN A 47 -10.12 9.41 -12.23
N ILE A 48 -10.08 8.29 -11.52
CA ILE A 48 -10.71 8.16 -10.21
C ILE A 48 -9.81 8.85 -9.18
N SER A 49 -10.40 9.65 -8.29
CA SER A 49 -9.68 10.35 -7.22
C SER A 49 -9.14 9.43 -6.12
N LYS A 50 -9.63 8.19 -6.03
CA LYS A 50 -9.25 7.25 -4.99
C LYS A 50 -7.94 6.55 -5.39
N PRO A 51 -6.87 6.69 -4.60
CA PRO A 51 -5.61 6.02 -4.88
C PRO A 51 -5.72 4.52 -4.61
N SER A 52 -5.09 3.74 -5.48
CA SER A 52 -4.88 2.30 -5.35
C SER A 52 -3.40 2.03 -5.12
N ILE A 53 -3.07 1.42 -3.99
CA ILE A 53 -1.72 0.95 -3.66
C ILE A 53 -1.66 -0.52 -4.07
N LEU A 54 -0.80 -0.89 -5.02
CA LEU A 54 -0.67 -2.29 -5.42
C LEU A 54 -0.06 -3.11 -4.29
N ALA A 55 -0.47 -4.38 -4.19
CA ALA A 55 0.02 -5.26 -3.14
C ALA A 55 1.54 -5.46 -3.20
N ASP A 56 2.11 -5.57 -4.40
CA ASP A 56 3.55 -5.73 -4.62
C ASP A 56 4.33 -4.47 -4.24
N ASP A 57 3.79 -3.29 -4.54
CA ASP A 57 4.41 -2.00 -4.19
C ASP A 57 4.47 -1.83 -2.67
N LEU A 58 3.36 -2.17 -1.97
CA LEU A 58 3.30 -2.13 -0.51
C LEU A 58 4.32 -3.10 0.09
N LEU A 59 4.35 -4.35 -0.39
CA LEU A 59 5.29 -5.36 0.10
C LEU A 59 6.76 -4.93 -0.13
N ALA A 60 7.06 -4.40 -1.31
CA ALA A 60 8.39 -3.91 -1.65
C ALA A 60 8.80 -2.75 -0.73
N TRP A 61 7.89 -1.80 -0.48
CA TRP A 61 8.13 -0.68 0.42
C TRP A 61 8.42 -1.14 1.85
N VAL A 62 7.64 -2.09 2.40
CA VAL A 62 7.90 -2.66 3.72
C VAL A 62 9.28 -3.34 3.77
N LYS A 63 9.64 -4.10 2.75
CA LYS A 63 10.94 -4.80 2.66
C LYS A 63 12.14 -3.86 2.54
N ARG A 64 11.96 -2.63 2.05
CA ARG A 64 13.03 -1.61 2.01
C ARG A 64 13.38 -1.05 3.39
N GLY A 65 12.50 -1.22 4.39
CA GLY A 65 12.77 -0.82 5.76
C GLY A 65 14.03 -1.49 6.29
N LYS A 66 14.79 -0.78 7.13
CA LYS A 66 15.91 -1.40 7.85
C LYS A 66 15.36 -2.52 8.75
N THR A 67 15.98 -3.69 8.69
CA THR A 67 15.65 -4.84 9.57
C THR A 67 15.98 -4.57 11.03
N GLU A 68 16.83 -3.59 11.30
CA GLU A 68 17.23 -3.17 12.63
C GLU A 68 16.87 -1.70 12.88
N ARG A 69 16.27 -1.43 14.04
CA ARG A 69 16.11 -0.07 14.53
C ARG A 69 17.47 0.41 15.02
N THR A 70 18.13 1.27 14.26
CA THR A 70 19.32 1.98 14.76
C THR A 70 18.89 2.81 15.97
N VAL A 71 19.22 2.32 17.16
CA VAL A 71 19.09 3.10 18.40
C VAL A 71 20.22 4.12 18.35
N ARG A 72 19.87 5.40 18.24
CA ARG A 72 20.78 6.49 18.56
C ARG A 72 20.58 6.87 20.01
#